data_AF-A0AAU8K3Z6-F1
#
_entry.id   AF-A0AAU8K3Z6-F1
#
_cell.length_a   1.000
_cell.length_b   1.000
_cell.length_c   1.000
_cell.angle_alpha   90.00
_cell.angle_beta   90.00
_cell.angle_gamma   90.00
#
_symmetry.space_group_name_H-M   'P 1'
#
loop_
_entity.id
_entity.type
_entity.pdbx_description
1 polymer ?
#
loop_
_entity_poly.entity_id
_entity_poly.type
_entity_poly.pdbx_seq_one_letter_code
_entity_poly.pdbx_strand_id
1 'polypeptide(L)'
;MSEFLMEADEGMLGFFSAIADVLQSFGISRAEAVARVNHAWGDQKFDPYPDLMCHEDAEYWAHGLYYTDGSNDGTVVAYWEEYPDRSTWRITPPPPADSPAWTLPRES
;
A
#
# COMPACT_ATOMS: atom_id res chain seq x y z
N MET A 1 -12.76 11.53 10.47
CA MET A 1 -11.56 10.80 10.90
C MET A 1 -10.69 10.67 9.66
N SER A 2 -9.38 10.94 9.73
CA SER A 2 -8.51 10.81 8.55
C SER A 2 -8.38 9.32 8.19
N GLU A 3 -8.43 8.99 6.89
CA GLU A 3 -8.13 7.63 6.42
C GLU A 3 -6.64 7.31 6.63
N PHE A 4 -5.78 8.27 6.30
CA PHE A 4 -4.32 8.08 6.34
C PHE A 4 -3.70 8.65 7.62
N LEU A 5 -2.73 7.92 8.18
CA LEU A 5 -1.95 8.34 9.36
C LEU A 5 -0.89 9.39 9.01
N MET A 6 -0.42 9.40 7.77
CA MET A 6 0.61 10.32 7.31
C MET A 6 0.08 11.76 7.29
N GLU A 7 0.79 12.68 7.93
CA GLU A 7 0.57 14.11 7.76
C GLU A 7 1.19 14.56 6.43
N ALA A 8 0.36 14.77 5.42
CA ALA A 8 0.77 15.14 4.08
C ALA A 8 -0.19 16.16 3.43
N ASP A 9 0.22 16.77 2.32
CA ASP A 9 -0.65 17.68 1.56
C ASP A 9 -1.75 16.94 0.79
N GLU A 10 -2.66 17.70 0.16
CA GLU A 10 -3.79 17.13 -0.58
C GLU A 10 -3.34 16.23 -1.75
N GLY A 11 -2.22 16.56 -2.41
CA GLY A 11 -1.69 15.78 -3.53
C GLY A 11 -1.19 14.42 -3.08
N MET A 12 -0.41 14.39 -1.99
CA MET A 12 0.08 13.15 -1.38
C MET A 12 -1.05 12.30 -0.82
N LEU A 13 -2.03 12.91 -0.14
CA LEU A 13 -3.22 12.19 0.34
C LEU A 13 -4.03 11.59 -0.83
N GLY A 14 -4.14 12.32 -1.94
CA GLY A 14 -4.73 11.82 -3.18
C GLY A 14 -3.96 10.62 -3.76
N PHE A 15 -2.63 10.67 -3.73
CA PHE A 15 -1.77 9.57 -4.17
C PHE A 15 -1.93 8.32 -3.29
N PHE A 16 -1.96 8.46 -1.97
CA PHE A 16 -2.24 7.34 -1.05
C PHE A 16 -3.63 6.75 -1.29
N SER A 17 -4.63 7.58 -1.59
CA SER A 17 -5.95 7.11 -1.97
C SER A 17 -5.94 6.29 -3.26
N ALA A 18 -5.18 6.72 -4.27
CA ALA A 18 -5.03 6.00 -5.53
C ALA A 18 -4.39 4.62 -5.32
N ILE A 19 -3.36 4.52 -4.47
CA ILE A 19 -2.76 3.23 -4.08
C ILE A 19 -3.81 2.32 -3.43
N ALA A 20 -4.60 2.86 -2.50
CA ALA A 20 -5.66 2.10 -1.83
C ALA A 20 -6.80 1.70 -2.79
N ASP A 21 -7.05 2.44 -3.87
CA ASP A 21 -8.00 2.05 -4.92
C ASP A 21 -7.46 0.91 -5.79
N VAL A 22 -6.17 0.93 -6.14
CA VAL A 22 -5.54 -0.22 -6.83
C VAL A 22 -5.56 -1.46 -5.94
N LEU A 23 -5.24 -1.33 -4.66
CA LEU A 23 -5.31 -2.43 -3.69
C LEU A 23 -6.72 -3.06 -3.61
N GLN A 24 -7.78 -2.24 -3.64
CA GLN A 24 -9.15 -2.76 -3.69
C GLN A 24 -9.45 -3.58 -4.95
N SER A 25 -8.83 -3.23 -6.08
CA SER A 25 -8.96 -4.02 -7.31
C SER A 25 -8.40 -5.45 -7.18
N PHE A 26 -7.56 -5.71 -6.16
CA PHE A 26 -7.06 -7.05 -5.83
C PHE A 26 -8.02 -7.87 -4.96
N GLY A 27 -9.19 -7.32 -4.61
CA GLY A 27 -10.26 -8.02 -3.91
C GLY A 27 -10.30 -7.84 -2.39
N ILE A 28 -9.57 -6.85 -1.84
CA ILE A 28 -9.63 -6.49 -0.42
C ILE A 28 -10.49 -5.25 -0.17
N SER A 29 -10.99 -5.08 1.05
CA SER A 29 -11.80 -3.91 1.42
C SER A 29 -10.98 -2.62 1.43
N ARG A 30 -11.65 -1.47 1.29
CA ARG A 30 -11.03 -0.14 1.48
C ARG A 30 -10.34 -0.04 2.84
N ALA A 31 -10.94 -0.60 3.89
CA ALA A 31 -10.37 -0.58 5.23
C ALA A 31 -9.03 -1.32 5.30
N GLU A 32 -8.93 -2.49 4.67
CA GLU A 32 -7.66 -3.22 4.59
C GLU A 32 -6.64 -2.50 3.69
N ALA A 33 -7.07 -1.96 2.56
CA ALA A 33 -6.21 -1.21 1.66
C ALA A 33 -5.56 0.00 2.35
N VAL A 34 -6.37 0.81 3.05
CA VAL A 34 -5.91 1.94 3.86
C VAL A 34 -5.00 1.46 5.00
N ALA A 35 -5.34 0.36 5.67
CA ALA A 35 -4.51 -0.19 6.74
C ALA A 35 -3.14 -0.64 6.22
N ARG A 36 -3.04 -1.24 5.03
CA ARG A 36 -1.76 -1.64 4.41
C ARG A 36 -0.88 -0.43 4.11
N VAL A 37 -1.47 0.64 3.56
CA VAL A 37 -0.79 1.92 3.31
C VAL A 37 -0.29 2.54 4.62
N ASN A 38 -1.15 2.63 5.63
CA ASN A 38 -0.78 3.16 6.95
C ASN A 38 0.28 2.30 7.66
N HIS A 39 0.22 0.98 7.52
CA HIS A 39 1.21 0.10 8.14
C HIS A 39 2.60 0.27 7.52
N ALA A 40 2.68 0.52 6.22
CA ALA A 40 3.94 0.74 5.52
C ALA A 40 4.57 2.10 5.85
N TRP A 41 3.74 3.14 5.97
CA TRP A 41 4.23 4.53 5.94
C TRP A 41 3.73 5.43 7.07
N GLY A 42 2.94 4.93 8.00
CA GLY A 42 2.28 5.75 9.04
C GLY A 42 3.23 6.55 9.94
N ASP A 43 4.48 6.10 10.08
CA ASP A 43 5.52 6.77 10.87
C ASP A 43 6.48 7.61 9.99
N GLN A 44 6.24 7.69 8.68
CA GLN A 44 7.08 8.42 7.74
C GLN A 44 6.58 9.86 7.52
N LYS A 45 7.53 10.74 7.18
CA LYS A 45 7.23 12.11 6.75
C LYS A 45 7.43 12.20 5.25
N PHE A 46 6.53 12.91 4.59
CA PHE A 46 6.55 13.13 3.15
C PHE A 46 6.74 14.61 2.88
N ASP A 47 7.54 14.93 1.86
CA ASP A 47 7.58 16.28 1.30
C ASP A 47 6.26 16.57 0.53
N PRO A 48 5.98 17.84 0.21
CA PRO A 48 4.83 18.19 -0.62
C PRO A 48 4.86 17.50 -1.98
N TYR A 49 3.69 17.30 -2.57
CA TYR A 49 3.56 16.61 -3.85
C TYR A 49 4.28 17.37 -5.00
N PRO A 50 5.03 16.66 -5.88
CA PRO A 50 5.35 15.23 -5.80
C PRO A 50 6.54 14.96 -4.87
N ASP A 51 6.37 14.00 -3.97
CA ASP A 51 7.46 13.43 -3.14
C ASP A 51 8.25 12.37 -3.94
N LEU A 52 9.43 11.96 -3.45
CA LEU A 52 10.19 10.84 -4.03
C LEU A 52 9.35 9.56 -4.10
N MET A 53 8.45 9.33 -3.15
CA MET A 53 7.49 8.23 -3.18
C MET A 53 6.63 8.24 -4.46
N CYS A 54 6.37 9.39 -5.06
CA CYS A 54 5.62 9.51 -6.32
C CYS A 54 6.47 9.23 -7.57
N HIS A 55 7.73 8.79 -7.43
CA HIS A 55 8.58 8.43 -8.57
C HIS A 55 8.01 7.26 -9.38
N GLU A 56 7.26 6.38 -8.73
CA GLU A 56 6.54 5.28 -9.37
C GLU A 56 5.03 5.45 -9.23
N ASP A 57 4.28 4.81 -10.12
CA ASP A 57 2.82 4.87 -10.13
C ASP A 57 2.20 4.16 -8.93
N ALA A 58 0.95 4.51 -8.61
CA ALA A 58 0.19 3.88 -7.53
C ALA A 58 0.10 2.34 -7.68
N GLU A 59 0.09 1.85 -8.91
CA GLU A 59 0.07 0.40 -9.19
C GLU A 59 1.36 -0.31 -8.80
N TYR A 60 2.52 0.31 -9.02
CA TYR A 60 3.80 -0.24 -8.58
C TYR A 60 3.82 -0.43 -7.07
N TRP A 61 3.42 0.61 -6.33
CA TRP A 61 3.39 0.55 -4.87
C TRP A 61 2.34 -0.41 -4.34
N ALA A 62 1.14 -0.43 -4.93
CA ALA A 62 0.09 -1.37 -4.52
C ALA A 62 0.55 -2.83 -4.66
N HIS A 63 1.24 -3.19 -5.75
CA HIS A 63 1.81 -4.52 -5.92
C HIS A 63 2.83 -4.84 -4.82
N GLY A 64 3.73 -3.91 -4.51
CA GLY A 64 4.72 -4.09 -3.45
C GLY A 64 4.14 -4.19 -2.04
N LEU A 65 3.01 -3.54 -1.77
CA LEU A 65 2.30 -3.64 -0.50
C LEU A 65 1.48 -4.94 -0.36
N TYR A 66 1.00 -5.49 -1.47
CA TYR A 66 0.09 -6.64 -1.46
C TYR A 66 0.78 -7.98 -1.71
N TYR A 67 1.85 -8.01 -2.50
CA TYR A 67 2.57 -9.22 -2.84
C TYR A 67 4.01 -9.16 -2.34
N THR A 68 4.50 -10.32 -1.92
CA THR A 68 5.94 -10.62 -1.80
C THR A 68 6.29 -11.65 -2.86
N ASP A 69 7.52 -11.62 -3.37
CA ASP A 69 8.06 -12.64 -4.28
C ASP A 69 8.39 -13.96 -3.57
N GLY A 70 8.12 -14.05 -2.26
CA GLY A 70 8.39 -15.23 -1.43
C GLY A 70 9.85 -15.32 -0.96
N SER A 71 10.68 -14.34 -1.31
CA SER A 71 11.99 -14.15 -0.71
C SER A 71 11.83 -13.47 0.67
N ASN A 72 12.73 -13.80 1.60
CA ASN A 72 12.76 -13.17 2.92
C ASN A 72 13.67 -11.92 2.96
N ASP A 73 14.13 -11.41 1.81
CA ASP A 73 15.10 -10.31 1.74
C ASP A 73 14.44 -8.92 1.56
N GLY A 74 13.11 -8.88 1.49
CA GLY A 74 12.34 -7.64 1.33
C GLY A 74 12.22 -7.16 -0.11
N THR A 75 12.53 -8.02 -1.10
CA THR A 75 12.34 -7.70 -2.51
C THR A 75 10.85 -7.51 -2.84
N VAL A 76 10.53 -6.35 -3.40
CA VAL A 76 9.23 -6.08 -4.01
C VAL A 76 9.08 -6.90 -5.28
N VAL A 77 7.87 -7.41 -5.52
CA VAL A 77 7.58 -8.18 -6.72
C VAL A 77 7.91 -7.39 -7.99
N ALA A 78 8.54 -8.04 -8.96
CA ALA A 78 8.97 -7.44 -10.23
C ALA A 78 7.79 -7.18 -11.19
N TYR A 79 6.78 -6.45 -10.74
CA TYR A 79 5.55 -6.18 -11.50
C TYR A 79 5.81 -5.53 -12.86
N TRP A 80 6.84 -4.69 -12.95
CA TRP A 80 7.21 -3.92 -14.13
C TRP A 80 7.86 -4.75 -15.25
N GLU A 81 8.15 -6.03 -15.03
CA GLU A 81 8.67 -6.90 -16.09
C GLU A 81 7.58 -7.18 -17.15
N GLU A 82 7.99 -7.40 -18.40
CA GLU A 82 7.06 -7.72 -19.50
C GLU A 82 6.34 -9.07 -19.26
N TYR A 83 7.02 -10.02 -18.61
CA TYR A 83 6.51 -11.36 -18.29
C TYR A 83 6.95 -11.78 -16.88
N PRO A 84 6.41 -11.17 -15.81
CA PRO A 84 6.82 -11.48 -14.46
C PRO A 84 6.40 -12.91 -14.11
N ASP A 85 7.30 -13.69 -13.52
CA ASP A 85 6.94 -14.98 -12.94
C ASP A 85 6.12 -14.75 -11.66
N ARG A 86 4.80 -14.73 -11.81
CA ARG A 86 3.85 -14.55 -10.70
C ARG A 86 3.61 -15.84 -9.91
N SER A 87 4.20 -16.98 -10.32
CA SER A 87 3.94 -18.27 -9.65
C SER A 87 4.54 -18.33 -8.23
N THR A 88 5.54 -17.49 -7.95
CA THR A 88 6.18 -17.37 -6.64
C THR A 88 5.53 -16.34 -5.74
N TRP A 89 4.66 -15.49 -6.30
CA TRP A 89 4.08 -14.36 -5.57
C TRP A 89 3.13 -14.86 -4.48
N ARG A 90 3.25 -14.30 -3.30
CA ARG A 90 2.39 -14.59 -2.15
C ARG A 90 1.76 -13.32 -1.66
N ILE A 91 0.49 -13.40 -1.29
CA ILE A 91 -0.21 -12.28 -0.65
C ILE A 91 0.41 -12.04 0.73
N THR A 92 0.81 -10.81 1.00
CA THR A 92 1.27 -10.39 2.32
C THR A 92 0.09 -10.41 3.29
N PRO A 93 0.26 -10.92 4.52
CA PRO A 93 -0.82 -10.89 5.50
C PRO A 93 -1.25 -9.44 5.78
N PRO A 94 -2.55 -9.19 6.06
CA PRO A 94 -2.99 -7.86 6.44
C PRO A 94 -2.33 -7.42 7.75
N PRO A 95 -2.29 -6.11 8.05
CA PRO A 95 -1.77 -5.62 9.33
C PRO A 95 -2.49 -6.28 10.53
N PRO A 96 -1.79 -6.47 11.67
CA PRO A 96 -2.38 -7.05 12.88
C PRO A 96 -3.70 -6.36 13.28
N ALA A 97 -4.66 -7.12 13.78
CA ALA A 97 -6.02 -6.65 14.02
C ALA A 97 -6.14 -5.48 15.01
N ASP A 98 -5.21 -5.39 15.93
CA ASP A 98 -5.05 -4.40 16.98
C ASP A 98 -4.09 -3.26 16.59
N SER A 99 -3.55 -3.28 15.36
CA SER A 99 -2.66 -2.26 14.84
C SER A 99 -3.37 -0.90 14.74
N PRO A 100 -2.70 0.21 15.08
CA PRO A 100 -3.23 1.56 14.86
C PRO A 100 -3.39 1.91 13.37
N ALA A 101 -2.85 1.08 12.46
CA ALA A 101 -3.02 1.25 11.02
C ALA A 101 -4.49 1.16 10.57
N TRP A 102 -5.34 0.48 11.33
CA TRP A 102 -6.78 0.37 11.07
C TRP A 102 -7.52 1.62 11.52
N THR A 103 -7.56 2.63 10.65
CA THR A 103 -8.28 3.91 10.86
C THR A 103 -9.74 3.86 10.41
N LEU A 104 -10.09 2.88 9.58
CA LEU A 104 -11.44 2.62 9.07
C LEU A 104 -12.04 1.36 9.71
N PRO A 105 -13.38 1.30 9.88
CA PRO A 105 -14.06 0.10 10.37
C PRO A 105 -13.78 -1.09 9.45
N ARG A 106 -13.45 -2.24 10.05
CA ARG A 106 -13.30 -3.50 9.31
C ARG A 106 -14.68 -4.01 8.92
N GLU A 107 -14.88 -4.31 7.65
CA GLU A 107 -16.09 -5.00 7.21
C GLU A 107 -16.08 -6.43 7.76
N SER A 108 -17.24 -6.86 8.26
CA SER A 108 -17.49 -8.14 8.93
C SER A 108 -17.91 -9.24 7.99
#